data_AF-A0A7G9AZ18-F1
#
_entry.id   AF-A0A7G9AZ18-F1
#
_cell.length_a   1.000
_cell.length_b   1.000
_cell.length_c   1.000
_cell.angle_alpha   90.00
_cell.angle_beta   90.00
_cell.angle_gamma   90.00
#
_symmetry.space_group_name_H-M   'P 1'
#
loop_
_entity.id
_entity.type
_entity.pdbx_description
1 polymer ?
#
loop_
_entity_poly.entity_id
_entity_poly.type
_entity_poly.pdbx_seq_one_letter_code
_entity_poly.pdbx_strand_id
1 'polypeptide(L)'
;MVTEAVLRYGNWEKVIRICNIPVAAKMREAEVLGMDSENLIYQFAGVNHFHWHKVADKDSNDIALTLIDKLFDNSKGIPKNIYEIPYFKEQLQQMKMIPCDYHRYYYRFEEISTHNLEEYRTIGTRAEQVKQIEHDLFELYKNPALNYKPKQLEERGGVYYSDTACKTIAAIYANKNTEMVVSTRNNGAILDLPSECTVEVTTYIGSQGARTVSFGSLPTAGYK
;
A
#
# COMPACT_ATOMS: atom_id res chain seq x y z
N MET A 1 -4.91 -12.17 4.20
CA MET A 1 -5.74 -13.04 5.08
C MET A 1 -7.09 -13.39 4.45
N VAL A 2 -8.01 -12.44 4.24
CA VAL A 2 -9.35 -12.78 3.67
C VAL A 2 -9.24 -13.45 2.29
N THR A 3 -8.46 -12.88 1.38
CA THR A 3 -8.19 -13.47 0.06
C THR A 3 -7.58 -14.88 0.16
N GLU A 4 -6.71 -15.10 1.14
CA GLU A 4 -6.10 -16.41 1.37
C GLU A 4 -7.15 -17.44 1.77
N ALA A 5 -8.07 -17.05 2.66
CA ALA A 5 -9.16 -17.92 3.07
C ALA A 5 -10.12 -18.23 1.90
N VAL A 6 -10.44 -17.22 1.07
CA VAL A 6 -11.26 -17.39 -0.13
C VAL A 6 -10.61 -18.34 -1.14
N LEU A 7 -9.30 -18.20 -1.37
CA LEU A 7 -8.55 -19.04 -2.29
C LEU A 7 -8.38 -20.47 -1.78
N ARG A 8 -7.97 -20.64 -0.50
CA ARG A 8 -7.63 -21.96 0.06
C ARG A 8 -8.84 -22.77 0.52
N TYR A 9 -9.82 -22.12 1.12
CA TYR A 9 -10.95 -22.79 1.77
C TYR A 9 -12.28 -22.51 1.06
N GLY A 10 -12.39 -21.36 0.39
CA GLY A 10 -13.59 -21.01 -0.39
C GLY A 10 -13.61 -21.57 -1.81
N ASN A 11 -12.48 -22.08 -2.33
CA ASN A 11 -12.32 -22.57 -3.71
C ASN A 11 -12.82 -21.59 -4.78
N TRP A 12 -12.66 -20.29 -4.53
CA TRP A 12 -13.10 -19.23 -5.45
C TRP A 12 -11.89 -18.52 -6.08
N GLU A 13 -11.55 -18.88 -7.31
CA GLU A 13 -10.37 -18.37 -8.00
C GLU A 13 -10.52 -16.93 -8.51
N LYS A 14 -11.75 -16.48 -8.75
CA LYS A 14 -12.04 -15.12 -9.24
C LYS A 14 -12.07 -14.10 -8.11
N VAL A 15 -10.96 -13.97 -7.40
CA VAL A 15 -10.80 -13.04 -6.28
C VAL A 15 -9.59 -12.14 -6.50
N ILE A 16 -9.82 -10.84 -6.37
CA ILE A 16 -8.78 -9.82 -6.36
C ILE A 16 -9.06 -8.96 -5.13
N ARG A 17 -8.03 -8.74 -4.30
CA ARG A 17 -8.11 -7.77 -3.22
C ARG A 17 -7.32 -6.53 -3.57
N ILE A 18 -7.92 -5.38 -3.31
CA ILE A 18 -7.28 -4.08 -3.49
C ILE A 18 -6.81 -3.51 -2.15
N CYS A 19 -5.78 -2.67 -2.23
CA CYS A 19 -5.18 -1.93 -1.13
C CYS A 19 -4.91 -0.49 -1.60
N ASN A 20 -5.00 0.50 -0.72
CA ASN A 20 -4.70 1.89 -1.05
C ASN A 20 -3.23 2.27 -0.84
N ILE A 21 -2.48 1.51 -0.03
CA ILE A 21 -1.09 1.83 0.32
C ILE A 21 -0.18 1.93 -0.91
N PRO A 22 -0.21 0.99 -1.89
CA PRO A 22 0.64 1.11 -3.07
C PRO A 22 0.34 2.35 -3.92
N VAL A 23 -0.94 2.77 -3.99
CA VAL A 23 -1.35 3.97 -4.72
C VAL A 23 -0.81 5.21 -4.03
N ALA A 24 -0.98 5.31 -2.70
CA ALA A 24 -0.46 6.42 -1.92
C ALA A 24 1.08 6.52 -2.00
N ALA A 25 1.77 5.38 -1.94
CA ALA A 25 3.22 5.30 -2.08
C ALA A 25 3.69 5.87 -3.43
N LYS A 26 3.13 5.39 -4.56
CA LYS A 26 3.49 5.88 -5.90
C LYS A 26 3.28 7.38 -6.06
N MET A 27 2.15 7.91 -5.58
CA MET A 27 1.83 9.34 -5.70
C MET A 27 2.84 10.20 -4.93
N ARG A 28 3.07 9.85 -3.65
CA ARG A 28 4.00 10.55 -2.76
C ARG A 28 5.44 10.49 -3.28
N GLU A 29 5.88 9.32 -3.72
CA GLU A 29 7.27 9.11 -4.13
C GLU A 29 7.57 9.79 -5.46
N ALA A 30 6.61 9.84 -6.38
CA ALA A 30 6.70 10.64 -7.60
C ALA A 30 6.88 12.14 -7.28
N GLU A 31 6.10 12.67 -6.34
CA GLU A 31 6.24 14.06 -5.85
C GLU A 31 7.61 14.30 -5.23
N VAL A 32 8.07 13.42 -4.33
CA VAL A 32 9.39 13.50 -3.68
C VAL A 32 10.53 13.45 -4.70
N LEU A 33 10.41 12.61 -5.74
CA LEU A 33 11.40 12.52 -6.80
C LEU A 33 11.35 13.72 -7.74
N GLY A 34 10.24 14.45 -7.80
CA GLY A 34 10.01 15.51 -8.80
C GLY A 34 9.86 14.93 -10.20
N MET A 35 9.28 13.73 -10.32
CA MET A 35 9.14 13.00 -11.58
C MET A 35 7.67 12.64 -11.80
N ASP A 36 7.23 12.66 -13.06
CA ASP A 36 5.90 12.16 -13.40
C ASP A 36 5.82 10.65 -13.12
N SER A 37 4.70 10.22 -12.54
CA SER A 37 4.50 8.80 -12.19
C SER A 37 4.60 7.84 -13.39
N GLU A 38 4.38 8.33 -14.61
CA GLU A 38 4.51 7.55 -15.86
C GLU A 38 5.97 7.25 -16.21
N ASN A 39 6.92 8.03 -15.68
CA ASN A 39 8.36 7.82 -15.86
C ASN A 39 8.97 6.95 -14.75
N LEU A 40 8.14 6.38 -13.87
CA LEU A 40 8.57 5.56 -12.73
C LEU A 40 8.00 4.16 -12.87
N ILE A 41 8.89 3.18 -12.86
CA ILE A 41 8.55 1.76 -12.92
C ILE A 41 8.68 1.18 -11.51
N TYR A 42 7.54 0.81 -10.95
CA TYR A 42 7.48 0.23 -9.61
C TYR A 42 7.30 -1.29 -9.66
N GLN A 43 8.01 -1.98 -8.76
CA GLN A 43 7.85 -3.41 -8.57
C GLN A 43 7.59 -3.70 -7.10
N PHE A 44 6.36 -4.08 -6.78
CA PHE A 44 5.90 -4.39 -5.43
C PHE A 44 5.92 -5.90 -5.17
N ALA A 45 6.31 -6.29 -3.96
CA ALA A 45 6.20 -7.67 -3.49
C ALA A 45 6.06 -7.80 -1.97
N GLY A 46 5.23 -8.75 -1.56
CA GLY A 46 5.06 -9.17 -0.17
C GLY A 46 3.66 -9.69 0.04
N VAL A 47 3.07 -9.37 1.18
CA VAL A 47 1.65 -9.60 1.46
C VAL A 47 0.98 -8.28 1.82
N ASN A 48 -0.34 -8.29 1.90
CA ASN A 48 -1.05 -7.07 2.22
C ASN A 48 -0.63 -6.50 3.59
N HIS A 49 -0.40 -5.18 3.63
CA HIS A 49 0.14 -4.44 4.78
C HIS A 49 1.52 -4.94 5.23
N PHE A 50 2.22 -5.66 4.37
CA PHE A 50 3.57 -6.16 4.62
C PHE A 50 4.26 -6.44 3.28
N HIS A 51 4.44 -5.38 2.50
CA HIS A 51 5.10 -5.42 1.20
C HIS A 51 6.22 -4.38 1.09
N TRP A 52 7.18 -4.66 0.23
CA TRP A 52 8.24 -3.75 -0.17
C TRP A 52 8.10 -3.41 -1.64
N HIS A 53 8.80 -2.38 -2.07
CA HIS A 53 8.93 -2.09 -3.49
C HIS A 53 10.30 -1.56 -3.88
N LYS A 54 10.63 -1.81 -5.15
CA LYS A 54 11.72 -1.18 -5.88
C LYS A 54 11.13 -0.14 -6.83
N VAL A 55 11.95 0.83 -7.20
CA VAL A 55 11.61 1.86 -8.18
C VAL A 55 12.76 2.03 -9.17
N ALA A 56 12.42 2.06 -10.45
CA ALA A 56 13.33 2.41 -11.54
C ALA A 56 12.77 3.60 -12.32
N ASP A 57 13.63 4.33 -13.02
CA ASP A 57 13.19 5.33 -14.00
C ASP A 57 12.81 4.69 -15.35
N LYS A 58 12.29 5.51 -16.27
CA LYS A 58 11.92 5.09 -17.64
C LYS A 58 13.06 4.49 -18.45
N ASP A 59 14.31 4.80 -18.10
CA ASP A 59 15.53 4.32 -18.75
C ASP A 59 16.05 3.04 -18.07
N SER A 60 15.25 2.46 -17.15
CA SER A 60 15.52 1.24 -16.39
C SER A 60 16.67 1.34 -15.38
N ASN A 61 17.05 2.56 -14.96
CA ASN A 61 18.00 2.73 -13.87
C ASN A 61 17.31 2.50 -12.53
N ASP A 62 17.90 1.67 -11.66
CA ASP A 62 17.43 1.51 -10.27
C ASP A 62 17.71 2.81 -9.49
N ILE A 63 16.64 3.46 -9.04
CA ILE A 63 16.71 4.73 -8.29
C ILE A 63 16.22 4.58 -6.86
N ALA A 64 16.13 3.35 -6.33
CA ALA A 64 15.65 3.10 -4.98
C ALA A 64 16.48 3.83 -3.91
N LEU A 65 17.82 3.87 -4.05
CA LEU A 65 18.69 4.60 -3.13
C LEU A 65 18.48 6.12 -3.20
N THR A 66 18.32 6.67 -4.40
CA THR A 66 18.00 8.10 -4.59
C THR A 66 16.67 8.46 -3.95
N LEU A 67 15.65 7.61 -4.11
CA LEU A 67 14.36 7.79 -3.45
C LEU A 67 14.52 7.73 -1.92
N ILE A 68 15.25 6.73 -1.40
CA ILE A 68 15.52 6.62 0.04
C ILE A 68 16.16 7.90 0.56
N ASP A 69 17.23 8.39 -0.05
CA ASP A 69 17.89 9.63 0.39
C ASP A 69 16.91 10.82 0.42
N LYS A 70 16.14 11.04 -0.66
CA LYS A 70 15.16 12.11 -0.71
C LYS A 70 14.02 11.97 0.30
N LEU A 71 13.60 10.75 0.64
CA LEU A 71 12.57 10.49 1.66
C LEU A 71 13.03 10.89 3.06
N PHE A 72 14.34 10.81 3.34
CA PHE A 72 14.90 11.29 4.61
C PHE A 72 15.08 12.81 4.61
N ASP A 73 15.28 13.43 3.44
CA ASP A 73 15.36 14.89 3.31
C ASP A 73 13.97 15.56 3.32
N ASN A 74 12.93 14.85 2.87
CA ASN A 74 11.54 15.33 2.75
C ASN A 74 10.54 14.42 3.49
N SER A 75 10.36 14.62 4.79
CA SER A 75 9.31 13.93 5.57
C SER A 75 7.93 14.54 5.33
N LYS A 76 7.24 14.15 4.25
CA LYS A 76 5.81 14.47 4.06
C LYS A 76 5.01 13.27 3.56
N GLY A 77 3.87 13.02 4.21
CA GLY A 77 2.72 12.34 3.60
C GLY A 77 2.51 10.86 3.92
N ILE A 78 2.30 10.49 5.19
CA ILE A 78 1.93 9.12 5.61
C ILE A 78 0.39 9.01 5.78
N PRO A 79 -0.24 7.83 5.53
CA PRO A 79 -1.63 7.61 5.86
C PRO A 79 -1.97 8.00 7.31
N LYS A 80 -3.06 8.75 7.50
CA LYS A 80 -3.45 9.33 8.80
C LYS A 80 -3.70 8.31 9.92
N ASN A 81 -3.84 7.04 9.59
CA ASN A 81 -4.04 5.95 10.54
C ASN A 81 -2.73 5.31 11.05
N ILE A 82 -1.57 5.82 10.66
CA ILE A 82 -0.26 5.32 11.10
C ILE A 82 0.56 6.51 11.60
N TYR A 83 1.12 6.37 12.81
CA TYR A 83 2.00 7.37 13.39
C TYR A 83 3.32 7.50 12.62
N GLU A 84 3.72 8.73 12.34
CA GLU A 84 4.89 9.07 11.52
C GLU A 84 6.17 8.94 12.33
N ILE A 85 6.89 7.83 12.12
CA ILE A 85 8.24 7.61 12.63
C ILE A 85 9.14 7.24 11.45
N PRO A 86 10.31 7.87 11.28
CA PRO A 86 11.22 7.51 10.18
C PRO A 86 11.70 6.07 10.31
N TYR A 87 11.99 5.41 9.20
CA TYR A 87 12.70 4.13 9.24
C TYR A 87 14.18 4.34 9.62
N PHE A 88 14.91 3.26 9.91
CA PHE A 88 16.36 3.31 9.99
C PHE A 88 16.92 3.43 8.57
N LYS A 89 17.68 4.50 8.29
CA LYS A 89 18.16 4.80 6.93
C LYS A 89 19.08 3.68 6.42
N GLU A 90 19.95 3.21 7.29
CA GLU A 90 20.94 2.15 7.03
C GLU A 90 20.25 0.85 6.62
N GLN A 91 19.13 0.52 7.29
CA GLN A 91 18.32 -0.66 6.96
C GLN A 91 17.75 -0.55 5.54
N LEU A 92 17.21 0.62 5.16
CA LEU A 92 16.67 0.81 3.81
C LEU A 92 17.76 0.76 2.74
N GLN A 93 18.91 1.38 3.02
CA GLN A 93 20.06 1.37 2.12
C GLN A 93 20.61 -0.04 1.89
N GLN A 94 20.64 -0.88 2.93
CA GLN A 94 21.06 -2.28 2.82
C GLN A 94 20.08 -3.12 1.98
N MET A 95 18.77 -2.95 2.20
CA MET A 95 17.75 -3.68 1.44
C MET A 95 17.60 -3.19 0.00
N LYS A 96 17.92 -1.92 -0.27
CA LYS A 96 17.63 -1.22 -1.54
C LYS A 96 16.16 -1.34 -1.95
N MET A 97 15.27 -1.29 -0.96
CA MET A 97 13.83 -1.39 -1.13
C MET A 97 13.13 -0.51 -0.11
N ILE A 98 11.93 -0.05 -0.47
CA ILE A 98 11.12 0.80 0.37
C ILE A 98 10.04 -0.08 1.02
N PRO A 99 9.99 -0.18 2.36
CA PRO A 99 8.93 -0.90 3.06
C PRO A 99 7.63 -0.07 3.08
N CYS A 100 6.49 -0.74 2.97
CA CYS A 100 5.18 -0.10 3.17
C CYS A 100 5.02 0.41 4.61
N ASP A 101 4.14 1.40 4.82
CA ASP A 101 4.02 2.10 6.11
C ASP A 101 3.71 1.23 7.33
N TYR A 102 3.09 0.07 7.12
CA TYR A 102 2.78 -0.89 8.18
C TYR A 102 4.01 -1.64 8.71
N HIS A 103 5.16 -1.58 8.04
CA HIS A 103 6.40 -2.12 8.59
C HIS A 103 6.82 -1.43 9.88
N ARG A 104 6.32 -0.23 10.20
CA ARG A 104 6.60 0.44 11.48
C ARG A 104 6.17 -0.39 12.69
N TYR A 105 5.08 -1.18 12.57
CA TYR A 105 4.68 -2.11 13.64
C TYR A 105 5.71 -3.21 13.90
N TYR A 106 6.64 -3.45 12.98
CA TYR A 106 7.69 -4.47 13.08
C TYR A 106 9.06 -3.85 13.35
N TYR A 107 9.44 -2.82 12.59
CA TYR A 107 10.76 -2.21 12.66
C TYR A 107 10.88 -1.13 13.73
N ARG A 108 9.76 -0.50 14.13
CA ARG A 108 9.67 0.56 15.14
C ARG A 108 8.62 0.21 16.21
N PHE A 109 8.62 -1.06 16.61
CA PHE A 109 7.58 -1.64 17.47
C PHE A 109 7.43 -0.89 18.80
N GLU A 110 8.55 -0.56 19.46
CA GLU A 110 8.53 0.10 20.76
C GLU A 110 7.91 1.50 20.68
N GLU A 111 8.29 2.27 19.65
CA GLU A 111 7.82 3.64 19.46
C GLU A 111 6.34 3.68 19.05
N ILE A 112 5.93 2.80 18.13
CA ILE A 112 4.52 2.66 17.74
C ILE A 112 3.67 2.20 18.93
N SER A 113 4.14 1.23 19.71
CA SER A 113 3.39 0.72 20.87
C SER A 113 3.25 1.78 21.96
N THR A 114 4.31 2.55 22.22
CA THR A 114 4.29 3.65 23.18
C THR A 114 3.29 4.71 22.76
N HIS A 115 3.33 5.13 21.49
CA HIS A 115 2.37 6.11 20.95
C HIS A 115 0.93 5.61 21.00
N ASN A 116 0.66 4.36 20.61
CA ASN A 116 -0.70 3.80 20.67
C ASN A 116 -1.25 3.75 22.12
N LEU A 117 -0.39 3.48 23.10
CA LEU A 117 -0.77 3.52 24.52
C LEU A 117 -1.02 4.95 25.03
N GLU A 118 -0.28 5.92 24.52
CA GLU A 118 -0.51 7.34 24.79
C GLU A 118 -1.87 7.79 24.23
N GLU A 119 -2.16 7.48 22.96
CA GLU A 119 -3.47 7.79 22.35
C GLU A 119 -4.61 7.15 23.14
N TYR A 120 -4.49 5.86 23.48
CA TYR A 120 -5.48 5.15 24.29
C TYR A 120 -5.78 5.85 25.63
N ARG A 121 -4.76 6.43 26.28
CA ARG A 121 -4.90 7.13 27.57
C ARG A 121 -5.40 8.56 27.43
N THR A 122 -5.36 9.15 26.23
CA THR A 122 -5.61 10.58 26.02
C THR A 122 -6.83 10.81 25.11
N ILE A 123 -6.67 10.61 23.81
CA ILE A 123 -7.68 10.90 22.77
C ILE A 123 -8.52 9.67 22.37
N GLY A 124 -8.24 8.53 22.97
CA GLY A 124 -8.85 7.24 22.66
C GLY A 124 -8.15 6.52 21.51
N THR A 125 -8.48 5.24 21.37
CA THR A 125 -8.00 4.39 20.28
C THR A 125 -8.41 4.94 18.92
N ARG A 126 -7.71 4.51 17.87
CA ARG A 126 -8.08 4.84 16.50
C ARG A 126 -9.52 4.46 16.15
N ALA A 127 -10.07 3.40 16.74
CA ALA A 127 -11.45 2.99 16.52
C ALA A 127 -12.45 4.00 17.11
N GLU A 128 -12.18 4.52 18.31
CA GLU A 128 -13.01 5.55 18.96
C GLU A 128 -12.95 6.87 18.20
N GLN A 129 -11.76 7.27 17.74
CA GLN A 129 -11.58 8.45 16.89
C GLN A 129 -12.37 8.31 15.58
N VAL A 130 -12.25 7.17 14.87
CA VAL A 130 -12.97 6.93 13.60
C VAL A 130 -14.47 6.87 13.82
N LYS A 131 -14.94 6.32 14.95
CA LYS A 131 -16.37 6.32 15.31
C LYS A 131 -16.91 7.75 15.40
N GLN A 132 -16.15 8.67 16.00
CA GLN A 132 -16.55 10.08 16.06
C GLN A 132 -16.55 10.72 14.67
N ILE A 133 -15.50 10.49 13.86
CA ILE A 133 -15.43 10.99 12.48
C ILE A 133 -16.63 10.50 11.65
N GLU A 134 -17.00 9.22 11.78
CA GLU A 134 -18.15 8.66 11.08
C GLU A 134 -19.47 9.28 11.55
N HIS A 135 -19.65 9.46 12.86
CA HIS A 135 -20.81 10.15 13.40
C HIS A 135 -20.98 11.54 12.76
N ASP A 136 -19.91 12.34 12.74
CA ASP A 136 -19.95 13.71 12.21
C ASP A 136 -20.19 13.73 10.70
N LEU A 137 -19.61 12.77 9.96
CA LEU A 137 -19.89 12.57 8.54
C LEU A 137 -21.36 12.20 8.28
N PHE A 138 -21.96 11.34 9.10
CA PHE A 138 -23.37 10.97 8.94
C PHE A 138 -24.29 12.16 9.19
N GLU A 139 -23.99 13.04 10.15
CA GLU A 139 -24.73 14.28 10.35
C GLU A 139 -24.63 15.21 9.13
N LEU A 140 -23.44 15.36 8.54
CA LEU A 140 -23.27 16.13 7.31
C LEU A 140 -24.07 15.56 6.14
N TYR A 141 -24.09 14.23 5.99
CA TYR A 141 -24.80 13.55 4.91
C TYR A 141 -26.33 13.60 5.03
N LYS A 142 -26.89 14.06 6.16
CA LYS A 142 -28.34 14.35 6.26
C LYS A 142 -28.76 15.55 5.42
N ASN A 143 -27.84 16.45 5.09
CA ASN A 143 -28.16 17.63 4.27
C ASN A 143 -28.23 17.25 2.79
N PRO A 144 -29.42 17.25 2.15
CA PRO A 144 -29.54 16.89 0.73
C PRO A 144 -28.90 17.91 -0.22
N ALA A 145 -28.58 19.11 0.25
CA ALA A 145 -27.91 20.15 -0.54
C ALA A 145 -26.38 19.97 -0.59
N LEU A 146 -25.81 19.04 0.18
CA LEU A 146 -24.37 18.77 0.17
C LEU A 146 -23.96 18.17 -1.18
N ASN A 147 -23.10 18.88 -1.92
CA ASN A 147 -22.72 18.55 -3.30
C ASN A 147 -21.20 18.45 -3.51
N TYR A 148 -20.43 18.38 -2.43
CA TYR A 148 -18.97 18.22 -2.46
C TYR A 148 -18.55 17.12 -1.49
N LYS A 149 -17.37 16.52 -1.73
CA LYS A 149 -16.78 15.53 -0.82
C LYS A 149 -16.31 16.24 0.47
N PRO A 150 -16.86 15.90 1.66
CA PRO A 150 -16.40 16.48 2.91
C PRO A 150 -14.93 16.13 3.17
N LYS A 151 -14.13 17.12 3.61
CA LYS A 151 -12.70 16.91 3.93
C LYS A 151 -12.48 15.87 5.02
N GLN A 152 -13.37 15.80 6.01
CA GLN A 152 -13.34 14.79 7.10
C GLN A 152 -13.33 13.34 6.57
N LEU A 153 -13.85 13.08 5.36
CA LEU A 153 -13.80 11.74 4.78
C LEU A 153 -12.36 11.26 4.56
N GLU A 154 -11.43 12.19 4.32
CA GLU A 154 -10.01 11.91 4.12
C GLU A 154 -9.31 11.52 5.42
N GLU A 155 -9.88 11.90 6.56
CA GLU A 155 -9.36 11.60 7.89
C GLU A 155 -9.61 10.14 8.28
N ARG A 156 -10.45 9.37 7.57
CA ARG A 156 -10.68 7.94 7.84
C ARG A 156 -9.45 7.06 7.54
N GLY A 157 -8.54 7.49 6.67
CA GLY A 157 -7.32 6.75 6.28
C GLY A 157 -7.50 5.79 5.09
N GLY A 158 -8.71 5.69 4.51
CA GLY A 158 -9.02 4.85 3.35
C GLY A 158 -9.01 5.57 2.00
N VAL A 159 -8.31 6.69 1.88
CA VAL A 159 -8.29 7.53 0.66
C VAL A 159 -7.82 6.69 -0.55
N TYR A 160 -8.42 6.92 -1.72
CA TYR A 160 -8.20 6.21 -2.99
C TYR A 160 -8.73 4.77 -3.10
N TYR A 161 -9.32 4.20 -2.06
CA TYR A 161 -9.83 2.81 -2.14
C TYR A 161 -10.92 2.65 -3.22
N SER A 162 -11.85 3.60 -3.31
CA SER A 162 -12.91 3.62 -4.34
C SER A 162 -12.34 3.74 -5.76
N ASP A 163 -11.30 4.56 -5.94
CA ASP A 163 -10.67 4.75 -7.25
C ASP A 163 -9.98 3.47 -7.69
N THR A 164 -9.28 2.79 -6.79
CA THR A 164 -8.67 1.49 -7.08
C THR A 164 -9.74 0.45 -7.43
N ALA A 165 -10.88 0.44 -6.73
CA ALA A 165 -11.99 -0.48 -7.04
C ALA A 165 -12.55 -0.23 -8.44
N CYS A 166 -12.93 1.01 -8.75
CA CYS A 166 -13.47 1.40 -10.05
C CYS A 166 -12.47 1.13 -11.19
N LYS A 167 -11.19 1.45 -10.99
CA LYS A 167 -10.12 1.18 -11.97
C LYS A 167 -9.96 -0.32 -12.22
N THR A 168 -9.99 -1.15 -11.18
CA THR A 168 -9.89 -2.61 -11.30
C THR A 168 -11.05 -3.16 -12.12
N ILE A 169 -12.29 -2.77 -11.80
CA ILE A 169 -13.50 -3.22 -12.51
C ILE A 169 -13.44 -2.80 -13.99
N ALA A 170 -13.09 -1.53 -14.26
CA ALA A 170 -12.98 -1.01 -15.61
C ALA A 170 -11.87 -1.71 -16.42
N ALA A 171 -10.74 -2.04 -15.78
CA ALA A 171 -9.63 -2.74 -16.43
C ALA A 171 -10.00 -4.18 -16.81
N ILE A 172 -10.72 -4.89 -15.94
CA ILE A 172 -11.24 -6.24 -16.22
C ILE A 172 -12.22 -6.17 -17.39
N TYR A 173 -13.22 -5.29 -17.31
CA TYR A 173 -14.28 -5.20 -18.30
C TYR A 173 -13.76 -4.85 -19.70
N ALA A 174 -12.89 -3.84 -19.79
CA ALA A 174 -12.37 -3.34 -21.06
C ALA A 174 -11.05 -4.03 -21.49
N ASN A 175 -10.62 -5.09 -20.79
CA ASN A 175 -9.36 -5.80 -21.04
C ASN A 175 -8.14 -4.86 -21.21
N LYS A 176 -8.00 -3.87 -20.33
CA LYS A 176 -7.03 -2.77 -20.51
C LYS A 176 -5.58 -3.15 -20.25
N ASN A 177 -5.32 -4.31 -19.62
CA ASN A 177 -3.99 -4.66 -19.10
C ASN A 177 -3.39 -3.54 -18.24
N THR A 178 -4.19 -3.01 -17.31
CA THR A 178 -3.77 -1.90 -16.44
C THR A 178 -2.84 -2.42 -15.34
N GLU A 179 -1.68 -1.78 -15.17
CA GLU A 179 -0.77 -2.09 -14.06
C GLU A 179 -1.41 -1.67 -12.73
N MET A 180 -1.54 -2.64 -11.82
CA MET A 180 -2.09 -2.42 -10.49
C MET A 180 -1.40 -3.35 -9.48
N VAL A 181 -1.26 -2.88 -8.25
CA VAL A 181 -0.80 -3.69 -7.13
C VAL A 181 -2.02 -4.24 -6.40
N VAL A 182 -2.17 -5.55 -6.39
CA VAL A 182 -3.34 -6.23 -5.80
C VAL A 182 -2.90 -7.47 -5.05
N SER A 183 -3.70 -7.92 -4.08
CA SER A 183 -3.54 -9.24 -3.51
C SER A 183 -4.22 -10.31 -4.38
N THR A 184 -3.44 -11.29 -4.84
CA THR A 184 -3.87 -12.41 -5.70
C THR A 184 -3.01 -13.65 -5.40
N ARG A 185 -3.32 -14.79 -6.03
CA ARG A 185 -2.49 -16.00 -5.94
C ARG A 185 -1.09 -15.73 -6.50
N ASN A 186 -0.06 -16.20 -5.79
CA ASN A 186 1.35 -15.94 -6.08
C ASN A 186 1.76 -16.36 -7.49
N ASN A 187 1.45 -17.60 -7.90
CA ASN A 187 1.76 -18.11 -9.24
C ASN A 187 3.22 -17.84 -9.66
N GLY A 188 4.16 -17.98 -8.72
CA GLY A 188 5.60 -17.78 -8.96
C GLY A 188 6.06 -16.32 -9.04
N ALA A 189 5.23 -15.35 -8.64
CA ALA A 189 5.66 -13.94 -8.59
C ALA A 189 6.79 -13.72 -7.58
N ILE A 190 6.65 -14.29 -6.38
CA ILE A 190 7.66 -14.33 -5.32
C ILE A 190 8.13 -15.76 -5.17
N LEU A 191 9.40 -16.03 -5.50
CA LEU A 191 9.95 -17.39 -5.55
C LEU A 191 10.11 -18.03 -4.17
N ASP A 192 10.26 -17.21 -3.12
CA ASP A 192 10.48 -17.68 -1.76
C ASP A 192 9.17 -18.03 -1.03
N LEU A 193 8.02 -17.87 -1.70
CA LEU A 193 6.71 -18.20 -1.17
C LEU A 193 6.02 -19.28 -2.02
N PRO A 194 5.19 -20.17 -1.42
CA PRO A 194 4.44 -21.17 -2.17
C PRO A 194 3.60 -20.54 -3.29
N SER A 195 3.46 -21.24 -4.41
CA SER A 195 2.74 -20.69 -5.58
C SER A 195 1.24 -20.52 -5.33
N GLU A 196 0.65 -21.30 -4.42
CA GLU A 196 -0.77 -21.23 -4.09
C GLU A 196 -1.13 -20.20 -3.01
N CYS A 197 -0.16 -19.55 -2.36
CA CYS A 197 -0.47 -18.53 -1.35
C CYS A 197 -0.86 -17.19 -1.98
N THR A 198 -1.53 -16.35 -1.21
CA THR A 198 -1.84 -14.97 -1.56
C THR A 198 -0.64 -14.09 -1.30
N VAL A 199 -0.28 -13.29 -2.31
CA VAL A 199 0.73 -12.24 -2.23
C VAL A 199 0.13 -10.92 -2.69
N GLU A 200 0.71 -9.80 -2.28
CA GLU A 200 0.40 -8.46 -2.80
C GLU A 200 1.58 -8.00 -3.66
N VAL A 201 1.38 -8.00 -4.98
CA VAL A 201 2.44 -7.83 -5.98
C VAL A 201 1.98 -6.91 -7.11
N THR A 202 2.92 -6.39 -7.89
CA THR A 202 2.60 -5.74 -9.17
C THR A 202 1.96 -6.75 -10.13
N THR A 203 0.85 -6.35 -10.77
CA THR A 203 0.09 -7.18 -11.70
C THR A 203 -0.35 -6.35 -12.91
N TYR A 204 -0.75 -7.04 -13.98
CA TYR A 204 -1.54 -6.47 -15.06
C TYR A 204 -2.97 -7.01 -15.00
N ILE A 205 -3.94 -6.11 -14.82
CA ILE A 205 -5.36 -6.42 -14.73
C ILE A 205 -6.00 -6.33 -16.12
N GLY A 206 -6.59 -7.44 -16.57
CA GLY A 206 -7.34 -7.53 -17.82
C GLY A 206 -8.54 -8.48 -17.69
N SER A 207 -9.09 -8.94 -18.81
CA SER A 207 -10.27 -9.82 -18.81
C SER A 207 -10.02 -11.19 -18.16
N GLN A 208 -8.76 -11.62 -18.08
CA GLN A 208 -8.32 -12.82 -17.37
C GLN A 208 -8.11 -12.60 -15.86
N GLY A 209 -8.41 -11.41 -15.33
CA GLY A 209 -8.12 -11.03 -13.95
C GLY A 209 -6.67 -10.55 -13.79
N ALA A 210 -6.10 -10.80 -12.61
CA ALA A 210 -4.76 -10.33 -12.25
C ALA A 210 -3.68 -11.28 -12.75
N ARG A 211 -2.85 -10.81 -13.69
CA ARG A 211 -1.63 -11.52 -14.14
C ARG A 211 -0.43 -10.97 -13.40
N THR A 212 0.25 -11.80 -12.62
CA THR A 212 1.36 -11.37 -11.78
C THR A 212 2.60 -11.01 -12.60
N VAL A 213 3.35 -10.03 -12.11
CA VAL A 213 4.70 -9.72 -12.59
C VAL A 213 5.69 -10.43 -11.67
N SER A 214 6.65 -11.14 -12.25
CA SER A 214 7.71 -11.79 -11.47
C SER A 214 8.55 -10.76 -10.74
N PHE A 215 8.67 -10.91 -9.41
CA PHE A 215 9.59 -10.16 -8.56
C PHE A 215 10.91 -10.91 -8.37
N GLY A 216 10.85 -12.25 -8.40
CA GLY A 216 11.99 -13.12 -8.08
C GLY A 216 12.06 -13.42 -6.58
N SER A 217 13.27 -13.59 -6.07
CA SER A 217 13.50 -13.75 -4.62
C SER A 217 13.63 -12.41 -3.91
N LEU A 218 13.12 -12.35 -2.68
CA LEU A 218 13.33 -11.26 -1.74
C LEU A 218 14.78 -11.30 -1.22
N PRO A 219 15.45 -10.13 -1.13
CA PRO A 219 16.79 -10.07 -0.57
C PRO A 219 16.78 -10.36 0.94
N THR A 220 17.87 -10.91 1.45
CA THR A 220 18.07 -11.09 2.89
C THR A 220 18.24 -9.73 3.56
N ALA A 221 17.41 -9.42 4.56
CA ALA A 221 17.48 -8.15 5.30
C ALA A 221 18.51 -8.15 6.45
N GLY A 222 19.18 -9.28 6.72
CA GLY A 222 20.17 -9.42 7.78
C GLY A 222 21.60 -9.09 7.33
N TYR A 223 22.42 -8.63 8.28
CA TYR A 223 23.88 -8.58 8.11
C TYR A 223 24.44 -9.96 7.76
N LYS A 224 25.31 -10.02 6.75
CA LYS A 224 26.33 -11.07 6.65
C LYS A 224 27.58 -10.61 7.38
#